data_AF-A0A9D7Q269-F1
#
_entry.id   AF-A0A9D7Q269-F1
#
_cell.length_a   1.000
_cell.length_b   1.000
_cell.length_c   1.000
_cell.angle_alpha   90.00
_cell.angle_beta   90.00
_cell.angle_gamma   90.00
#
_symmetry.space_group_name_H-M   'P 1'
#
loop_
_entity.id
_entity.type
_entity.pdbx_description
1 polymer ?
#
loop_
_entity_poly.entity_id
_entity_poly.type
_entity_poly.pdbx_seq_one_letter_code
_entity_poly.pdbx_strand_id
1 'polypeptide(L)'
;MTAPTEKRFEEYIETSLLSQGYSTIHYSEYDKQLCLIPDEVMTFLRESQPDPYKNLFPRQSKSTTMSVLKHISDEIDKHGLVEVLRKGVKVDGENLNLIYFQPNSGLNKDHEQLFKKNRFTLVRQLRYSQNNENALDLVLFINGLPVVTMELKSTLNNQTYKDAEKQYKTTRDPRDILFRFMRCIVHFCVDDDYVSMTTKLSGESTFFLPFNKGIENPNNLFGYKTSYLWEEVLTPESICDIIENFVHVAKETKTKWDNTKKKAVDAKSIVLVFPRYHQLEVIRKLKETIREEGAGHNYLIQHTTGSGKSYSIGWLAHLLTSLFQSKVDTTRMFDYVIVVTDRVVLDRQLQATIKQLEQTRGVVAGVEAGSKQLKQFLQSGKDIIITTIQKFPYISGEIAGMKNKKFAVIIDEVHSSQTGETAKHLKKALSSTGEIDEVENVEDKLLKEIESRGKQPHISYLGFTGTPKNKTLEIFGRRKEGGKFEAFHYYTMRQSIHEGFTLDVLQNYTTAKRYFKVVKKGCGG
;
A
#
# COMPACT_ATOMS: atom_id res chain seq x y z
N MET A 1 40.89 1.43 -8.66
CA MET A 1 39.44 1.69 -8.54
C MET A 1 39.28 3.04 -7.88
N THR A 2 38.81 4.06 -8.60
CA THR A 2 38.51 5.39 -8.04
C THR A 2 37.38 5.28 -7.01
N ALA A 3 37.34 6.16 -6.01
CA ALA A 3 36.34 6.13 -4.94
C ALA A 3 34.90 6.22 -5.51
N PRO A 4 33.92 5.49 -4.97
CA PRO A 4 32.52 5.69 -5.34
C PRO A 4 32.05 7.09 -4.89
N THR A 5 31.30 7.77 -5.74
CA THR A 5 30.77 9.14 -5.52
C THR A 5 29.25 9.14 -5.72
N GLU A 6 28.54 10.14 -5.21
CA GLU A 6 27.10 10.35 -5.45
C GLU A 6 26.76 10.34 -6.95
N LYS A 7 27.62 10.94 -7.78
CA LYS A 7 27.50 10.88 -9.25
C LYS A 7 27.50 9.45 -9.81
N ARG A 8 28.35 8.56 -9.26
CA ARG A 8 28.39 7.16 -9.67
C ARG A 8 27.15 6.40 -9.19
N PHE A 9 26.61 6.78 -8.04
CA PHE A 9 25.38 6.20 -7.54
C PHE A 9 24.21 6.55 -8.47
N GLU A 10 24.10 7.82 -8.89
CA GLU A 10 23.15 8.24 -9.93
C GLU A 10 23.35 7.48 -11.25
N GLU A 11 24.60 7.38 -11.75
CA GLU A 11 24.93 6.68 -13.00
C GLU A 11 24.54 5.20 -12.95
N TYR A 12 24.73 4.56 -11.79
CA TYR A 12 24.35 3.16 -11.59
C TYR A 12 22.84 2.97 -11.67
N ILE A 13 22.08 3.81 -10.96
CA ILE A 13 20.61 3.74 -10.96
C ILE A 13 20.06 4.04 -12.35
N GLU A 14 20.60 5.07 -13.03
CA GLU A 14 20.25 5.39 -14.41
C GLU A 14 20.50 4.20 -15.32
N THR A 15 21.69 3.58 -15.26
CA THR A 15 22.03 2.41 -16.08
C THR A 15 21.05 1.25 -15.84
N SER A 16 20.69 0.98 -14.58
CA SER A 16 19.76 -0.09 -14.24
C SER A 16 18.36 0.19 -14.79
N LEU A 17 17.82 1.41 -14.61
CA LEU A 17 16.50 1.77 -15.11
C LEU A 17 16.43 1.81 -16.64
N LEU A 18 17.49 2.28 -17.32
CA LEU A 18 17.58 2.25 -18.78
C LEU A 18 17.52 0.81 -19.31
N SER A 19 18.17 -0.14 -18.63
CA SER A 19 18.12 -1.56 -19.01
C SER A 19 16.72 -2.19 -18.88
N GLN A 20 15.83 -1.54 -18.14
CA GLN A 20 14.47 -2.00 -17.86
C GLN A 20 13.40 -1.27 -18.69
N GLY A 21 13.80 -0.40 -19.63
CA GLY A 21 12.88 0.28 -20.55
C GLY A 21 12.61 1.75 -20.22
N TYR A 22 13.36 2.36 -19.31
CA TYR A 22 13.39 3.82 -19.23
C TYR A 22 14.22 4.42 -20.35
N SER A 23 13.90 5.66 -20.74
CA SER A 23 14.77 6.56 -21.47
C SER A 23 15.31 7.66 -20.56
N THR A 24 16.38 8.34 -20.96
CA THR A 24 16.92 9.52 -20.27
C THR A 24 16.84 10.73 -21.19
N ILE A 25 16.56 11.90 -20.62
CA ILE A 25 16.58 13.18 -21.34
C ILE A 25 17.31 14.24 -20.50
N HIS A 26 17.75 15.31 -21.16
CA HIS A 26 18.37 16.43 -20.47
C HIS A 26 17.32 17.26 -19.72
N TYR A 27 17.67 17.79 -18.53
CA TYR A 27 16.73 18.56 -17.69
C TYR A 27 16.20 19.84 -18.36
N SER A 28 16.79 20.31 -19.46
CA SER A 28 16.31 21.47 -20.22
C SER A 28 15.00 21.22 -20.95
N GLU A 29 14.66 19.95 -21.21
CA GLU A 29 13.40 19.56 -21.86
C GLU A 29 12.19 19.64 -20.90
N TYR A 30 12.45 19.79 -19.60
CA TYR A 30 11.41 19.95 -18.60
C TYR A 30 10.91 21.41 -18.53
N ASP A 31 9.60 21.58 -18.70
CA ASP A 31 8.95 22.86 -18.55
C ASP A 31 8.61 23.12 -17.07
N LYS A 32 9.34 24.07 -16.47
CA LYS A 32 9.20 24.46 -15.06
C LYS A 32 7.84 25.10 -14.72
N GLN A 33 7.16 25.71 -15.70
CA GLN A 33 5.85 26.38 -15.50
C GLN A 33 4.71 25.37 -15.51
N LEU A 34 4.77 24.45 -16.46
CA LEU A 34 3.77 23.40 -16.61
C LEU A 34 4.03 22.23 -15.68
N CYS A 35 5.27 22.06 -15.22
CA CYS A 35 5.73 20.90 -14.46
C CYS A 35 5.54 19.60 -15.25
N LEU A 36 5.93 19.62 -16.54
CA LEU A 36 5.78 18.53 -17.50
C LEU A 36 7.02 18.45 -18.41
N ILE A 37 7.16 17.34 -19.13
CA ILE A 37 8.00 17.25 -20.34
C ILE A 37 7.06 17.31 -21.55
N PRO A 38 6.90 18.50 -22.19
CA PRO A 38 5.90 18.71 -23.24
C PRO A 38 5.96 17.70 -24.39
N ASP A 39 7.16 17.43 -24.90
CA ASP A 39 7.36 16.58 -26.08
C ASP A 39 7.01 15.12 -25.81
N GLU A 40 7.24 14.64 -24.59
CA GLU A 40 6.86 13.29 -24.13
C GLU A 40 5.34 13.15 -24.04
N VAL A 41 4.65 14.14 -23.46
CA VAL A 41 3.18 14.17 -23.39
C VAL A 41 2.59 14.15 -24.81
N MET A 42 3.09 15.02 -25.68
CA MET A 42 2.56 15.16 -27.04
C MET A 42 2.85 13.93 -27.91
N THR A 43 4.02 13.32 -27.75
CA THR A 43 4.37 12.08 -28.45
C THR A 43 3.50 10.93 -28.00
N PHE A 44 3.32 10.75 -26.69
CA PHE A 44 2.45 9.73 -26.14
C PHE A 44 1.00 9.87 -26.65
N LEU A 45 0.41 11.08 -26.58
CA LEU A 45 -0.96 11.30 -27.05
C LEU A 45 -1.13 10.97 -28.53
N ARG A 46 -0.18 11.41 -29.37
CA ARG A 46 -0.18 11.15 -30.81
C ARG A 46 -0.08 9.67 -31.16
N GLU A 47 0.79 8.94 -30.48
CA GLU A 47 1.04 7.53 -30.76
C GLU A 47 -0.04 6.62 -30.18
N SER A 48 -0.53 6.93 -28.99
CA SER A 48 -1.51 6.10 -28.28
C SER A 48 -2.96 6.36 -28.72
N GLN A 49 -3.31 7.61 -29.05
CA GLN A 49 -4.69 8.05 -29.27
C GLN A 49 -4.80 8.93 -30.54
N PRO A 50 -4.56 8.35 -31.73
CA PRO A 50 -4.43 9.12 -32.97
C PRO A 50 -5.70 9.87 -33.38
N ASP A 51 -6.89 9.34 -33.07
CA ASP A 51 -8.15 9.98 -33.46
C ASP A 51 -8.48 11.20 -32.56
N PRO A 52 -8.50 11.09 -31.21
CA PRO A 52 -8.59 12.26 -30.34
C PRO A 52 -7.51 13.30 -30.63
N TYR A 53 -6.27 12.86 -30.90
CA TYR A 53 -5.17 13.76 -31.23
C TYR A 53 -5.45 14.56 -32.51
N LYS A 54 -5.91 13.93 -33.60
CA LYS A 54 -6.24 14.64 -34.85
C LYS A 54 -7.37 15.66 -34.65
N ASN A 55 -8.37 15.31 -33.85
CA ASN A 55 -9.51 16.19 -33.57
C ASN A 55 -9.09 17.45 -32.79
N LEU A 56 -8.19 17.29 -31.81
CA LEU A 56 -7.67 18.42 -31.02
C LEU A 56 -6.65 19.27 -31.77
N PHE A 57 -5.85 18.65 -32.65
CA PHE A 57 -4.73 19.32 -33.33
C PHE A 57 -4.87 19.37 -34.87
N PRO A 58 -6.00 19.82 -35.45
CA PRO A 58 -6.22 19.76 -36.89
C PRO A 58 -5.25 20.63 -37.69
N ARG A 59 -4.68 21.68 -37.06
CA ARG A 59 -3.71 22.60 -37.67
C ARG A 59 -2.33 22.58 -37.00
N GLN A 60 -2.08 21.66 -36.06
CA GLN A 60 -0.84 21.54 -35.27
C GLN A 60 -0.25 22.89 -34.80
N SER A 61 -1.10 23.77 -34.25
CA SER A 61 -0.65 25.09 -33.81
C SER A 61 0.03 25.03 -32.43
N LYS A 62 1.13 25.78 -32.25
CA LYS A 62 1.82 25.88 -30.95
C LYS A 62 0.91 26.37 -29.83
N SER A 63 -0.05 27.25 -30.15
CA SER A 63 -1.01 27.78 -29.17
C SER A 63 -1.96 26.69 -28.65
N THR A 64 -2.44 25.82 -29.53
CA THR A 64 -3.28 24.67 -29.15
C THR A 64 -2.51 23.71 -28.25
N THR A 65 -1.27 23.36 -28.63
CA THR A 65 -0.39 22.49 -27.83
C THR A 65 -0.21 23.04 -26.41
N MET A 66 0.12 24.32 -26.29
CA MET A 66 0.29 24.97 -24.99
C MET A 66 -1.00 24.98 -24.16
N SER A 67 -2.16 25.21 -24.80
CA SER A 67 -3.46 25.18 -24.13
C SER A 67 -3.80 23.80 -23.56
N VAL A 68 -3.55 22.74 -24.33
CA VAL A 68 -3.81 21.36 -23.91
C VAL A 68 -2.87 20.95 -22.77
N LEU A 69 -1.57 21.23 -22.89
CA LEU A 69 -0.60 20.95 -21.83
C LEU A 69 -0.90 21.70 -20.54
N LYS A 70 -1.28 22.98 -20.66
CA LYS A 70 -1.71 23.79 -19.51
C LYS A 70 -2.96 23.19 -18.87
N HIS A 71 -3.95 22.77 -19.66
CA HIS A 71 -5.15 22.14 -19.13
C HIS A 71 -4.83 20.84 -18.37
N ILE A 72 -3.96 19.98 -18.92
CA ILE A 72 -3.48 18.77 -18.22
C ILE A 72 -2.84 19.15 -16.88
N SER A 73 -1.96 20.16 -16.88
CA SER A 73 -1.33 20.63 -15.65
C SER A 73 -2.35 21.16 -14.65
N ASP A 74 -3.29 22.01 -15.07
CA ASP A 74 -4.33 22.58 -14.21
C ASP A 74 -5.23 21.47 -13.60
N GLU A 75 -5.57 20.43 -14.37
CA GLU A 75 -6.33 19.28 -13.87
C GLU A 75 -5.55 18.47 -12.83
N ILE A 76 -4.23 18.33 -12.97
CA ILE A 76 -3.38 17.70 -11.94
C ILE A 76 -3.34 18.55 -10.68
N ASP A 77 -3.24 19.89 -10.78
CA ASP A 77 -3.29 20.76 -9.58
C ASP A 77 -4.62 20.64 -8.83
N LYS A 78 -5.71 20.42 -9.56
CA LYS A 78 -7.06 20.38 -9.01
C LYS A 78 -7.46 19.01 -8.45
N HIS A 79 -7.09 17.93 -9.13
CA HIS A 79 -7.54 16.57 -8.84
C HIS A 79 -6.41 15.65 -8.35
N GLY A 80 -5.16 16.04 -8.59
CA GLY A 80 -3.96 15.25 -8.30
C GLY A 80 -3.61 14.27 -9.40
N LEU A 81 -2.33 13.91 -9.46
CA LEU A 81 -1.76 13.08 -10.52
C LEU A 81 -2.44 11.71 -10.63
N VAL A 82 -2.71 11.06 -9.49
CA VAL A 82 -3.29 9.70 -9.47
C VAL A 82 -4.68 9.68 -10.11
N GLU A 83 -5.52 10.69 -9.83
CA GLU A 83 -6.86 10.77 -10.41
C GLU A 83 -6.79 11.03 -11.92
N VAL A 84 -5.91 11.96 -12.33
CA VAL A 84 -5.67 12.31 -13.73
C VAL A 84 -5.12 11.13 -14.53
N LEU A 85 -4.19 10.36 -13.97
CA LEU A 85 -3.67 9.14 -14.61
C LEU A 85 -4.75 8.08 -14.78
N ARG A 86 -5.59 7.84 -13.76
CA ARG A 86 -6.61 6.78 -13.80
C ARG A 86 -7.84 7.12 -14.63
N LYS A 87 -8.25 8.39 -14.68
CA LYS A 87 -9.49 8.82 -15.34
C LYS A 87 -9.27 9.56 -16.66
N GLY A 88 -8.04 9.99 -16.93
CA GLY A 88 -7.74 10.90 -18.02
C GLY A 88 -8.26 12.32 -17.76
N VAL A 89 -8.19 13.14 -18.80
CA VAL A 89 -8.72 14.52 -18.81
C VAL A 89 -9.64 14.71 -20.00
N LYS A 90 -10.57 15.66 -19.90
CA LYS A 90 -11.46 16.00 -21.00
C LYS A 90 -11.12 17.38 -21.57
N VAL A 91 -10.73 17.42 -22.85
CA VAL A 91 -10.34 18.65 -23.55
C VAL A 91 -11.21 18.81 -24.79
N ASP A 92 -11.91 19.93 -24.91
CA ASP A 92 -12.74 20.28 -26.09
C ASP A 92 -13.67 19.15 -26.59
N GLY A 93 -14.20 18.34 -25.66
CA GLY A 93 -15.09 17.22 -25.95
C GLY A 93 -14.41 15.86 -26.05
N GLU A 94 -13.10 15.82 -26.26
CA GLU A 94 -12.29 14.60 -26.35
C GLU A 94 -11.82 14.14 -24.96
N ASN A 95 -11.83 12.82 -24.73
CA ASN A 95 -11.27 12.23 -23.51
C ASN A 95 -9.86 11.72 -23.82
N LEU A 96 -8.87 12.24 -23.08
CA LEU A 96 -7.47 11.86 -23.22
C LEU A 96 -7.05 11.01 -22.03
N ASN A 97 -6.67 9.76 -22.30
CA ASN A 97 -5.94 8.94 -21.33
C ASN A 97 -4.49 9.44 -21.26
N LEU A 98 -3.93 9.49 -20.05
CA LEU A 98 -2.54 9.96 -19.83
C LEU A 98 -1.59 8.82 -19.46
N ILE A 99 -2.13 7.61 -19.34
CA ILE A 99 -1.40 6.35 -19.15
C ILE A 99 -2.33 5.21 -19.57
N TYR A 100 -1.75 4.12 -20.03
CA TYR A 100 -2.46 2.84 -20.16
C TYR A 100 -1.88 1.85 -19.15
N PHE A 101 -2.71 1.16 -18.36
CA PHE A 101 -2.21 0.16 -17.41
C PHE A 101 -2.13 -1.23 -18.05
N GLN A 102 -1.39 -2.13 -17.41
CA GLN A 102 -1.23 -3.50 -17.90
C GLN A 102 -2.59 -4.23 -17.81
N PRO A 103 -3.04 -4.95 -18.85
CA PRO A 103 -4.32 -5.65 -18.78
C PRO A 103 -4.26 -6.83 -17.79
N ASN A 104 -5.35 -7.03 -17.05
CA ASN A 104 -5.49 -8.14 -16.08
C ASN A 104 -5.53 -9.53 -16.73
N SER A 105 -5.81 -9.62 -18.04
CA SER A 105 -5.79 -10.85 -18.83
C SER A 105 -5.05 -10.64 -20.15
N GLY A 106 -4.48 -11.71 -20.71
CA GLY A 106 -3.82 -11.69 -22.02
C GLY A 106 -4.78 -11.63 -23.21
N LEU A 107 -6.09 -11.54 -22.95
CA LEU A 107 -7.13 -11.54 -23.99
C LEU A 107 -7.25 -10.19 -24.69
N ASN A 108 -6.85 -9.09 -24.04
CA ASN A 108 -6.93 -7.74 -24.61
C ASN A 108 -5.57 -7.30 -25.20
N LYS A 109 -5.26 -7.83 -26.39
CA LYS A 109 -4.01 -7.50 -27.10
C LYS A 109 -3.88 -6.02 -27.44
N ASP A 110 -4.99 -5.34 -27.72
CA ASP A 110 -4.98 -3.92 -28.04
C ASP A 110 -4.58 -3.07 -26.83
N HIS A 111 -5.09 -3.37 -25.64
CA HIS A 111 -4.64 -2.74 -24.39
C HIS A 111 -3.17 -3.02 -24.10
N GLU A 112 -2.67 -4.23 -24.38
CA GLU A 112 -1.25 -4.53 -24.21
C GLU A 112 -0.37 -3.70 -25.14
N GLN A 113 -0.80 -3.46 -26.38
CA GLN A 113 -0.09 -2.57 -27.30
C GLN A 113 -0.14 -1.12 -26.86
N LEU A 114 -1.25 -0.66 -26.29
CA LEU A 114 -1.36 0.69 -25.72
C LEU A 114 -0.46 0.86 -24.49
N PHE A 115 -0.39 -0.14 -23.61
CA PHE A 115 0.55 -0.16 -22.49
C PHE A 115 2.01 0.00 -22.95
N LYS A 116 2.39 -0.70 -24.03
CA LYS A 116 3.74 -0.62 -24.63
C LYS A 116 4.08 0.75 -25.23
N LYS A 117 3.07 1.62 -25.45
CA LYS A 117 3.29 3.00 -25.91
C LYS A 117 3.54 3.97 -24.76
N ASN A 118 3.38 3.55 -23.50
CA ASN A 118 3.79 4.39 -22.38
C ASN A 118 5.29 4.65 -22.46
N ARG A 119 5.67 5.87 -22.10
CA ARG A 119 7.04 6.37 -22.12
C ARG A 119 7.48 6.58 -20.68
N PHE A 120 8.57 5.94 -20.30
CA PHE A 120 9.13 6.02 -18.95
C PHE A 120 10.45 6.77 -19.04
N THR A 121 10.54 7.92 -18.38
CA THR A 121 11.67 8.84 -18.57
C THR A 121 12.30 9.19 -17.25
N LEU A 122 13.62 9.03 -17.16
CA LEU A 122 14.44 9.46 -16.06
C LEU A 122 15.11 10.79 -16.43
N VAL A 123 15.11 11.73 -15.49
CA VAL A 123 15.85 13.00 -15.62
C VAL A 123 16.76 13.16 -14.42
N ARG A 124 18.06 13.33 -14.69
CA ARG A 124 19.08 13.62 -13.67
C ARG A 124 19.20 15.10 -13.43
N GLN A 125 19.55 15.47 -12.20
CA GLN A 125 19.90 16.84 -11.84
C GLN A 125 18.80 17.84 -12.28
N LEU A 126 17.53 17.48 -12.03
CA LEU A 126 16.38 18.23 -12.51
C LEU A 126 16.28 19.58 -11.79
N ARG A 127 16.53 20.67 -12.53
CA ARG A 127 16.23 22.03 -12.08
C ARG A 127 14.72 22.26 -12.13
N TYR A 128 14.06 22.14 -11.00
CA TYR A 128 12.59 21.99 -10.95
C TYR A 128 11.81 23.31 -10.81
N SER A 129 12.48 24.41 -10.44
CA SER A 129 11.82 25.69 -10.11
C SER A 129 12.31 26.84 -11.01
N GLN A 130 11.43 27.82 -11.22
CA GLN A 130 11.80 29.12 -11.81
C GLN A 130 12.37 30.10 -10.77
N ASN A 131 12.18 29.79 -9.48
CA ASN A 131 12.53 30.69 -8.38
C ASN A 131 13.95 30.42 -7.85
N ASN A 132 14.55 29.29 -8.19
CA ASN A 132 15.87 28.88 -7.73
C ASN A 132 16.53 27.91 -8.72
N GLU A 133 17.84 27.72 -8.54
CA GLU A 133 18.68 26.84 -9.37
C GLU A 133 18.97 25.49 -8.70
N ASN A 134 18.17 25.13 -7.69
CA ASN A 134 18.31 23.85 -7.04
C ASN A 134 17.94 22.71 -8.00
N ALA A 135 18.67 21.60 -7.86
CA ALA A 135 18.42 20.38 -8.61
C ALA A 135 18.00 19.24 -7.69
N LEU A 136 17.13 18.36 -8.17
CA LEU A 136 16.88 17.03 -7.63
C LEU A 136 17.81 16.04 -8.32
N ASP A 137 18.35 15.06 -7.60
CA ASP A 137 19.30 14.10 -8.17
C ASP A 137 18.66 13.27 -9.28
N LEU A 138 17.46 12.72 -9.03
CA LEU A 138 16.71 11.95 -10.02
C LEU A 138 15.20 12.24 -9.94
N VAL A 139 14.56 12.35 -11.09
CA VAL A 139 13.09 12.41 -11.21
C VAL A 139 12.62 11.46 -12.30
N LEU A 140 11.60 10.65 -11.97
CA LEU A 140 10.97 9.74 -12.91
C LEU A 140 9.66 10.33 -13.42
N PHE A 141 9.47 10.26 -14.72
CA PHE A 141 8.29 10.70 -15.44
C PHE A 141 7.63 9.53 -16.15
N ILE A 142 6.32 9.57 -16.25
CA ILE A 142 5.54 8.68 -17.11
C ILE A 142 4.76 9.55 -18.09
N ASN A 143 4.95 9.32 -19.39
CA ASN A 143 4.34 10.08 -20.48
C ASN A 143 4.56 11.60 -20.34
N GLY A 144 5.69 12.01 -19.75
CA GLY A 144 6.03 13.41 -19.48
C GLY A 144 5.41 14.03 -18.22
N LEU A 145 4.67 13.26 -17.41
CA LEU A 145 4.16 13.69 -16.11
C LEU A 145 5.11 13.23 -14.98
N PRO A 146 5.51 14.09 -14.03
CA PRO A 146 6.42 13.72 -12.95
C PRO A 146 5.72 12.81 -11.94
N VAL A 147 6.34 11.68 -11.60
CA VAL A 147 5.76 10.65 -10.74
C VAL A 147 6.54 10.51 -9.44
N VAL A 148 7.87 10.34 -9.53
CA VAL A 148 8.75 10.07 -8.39
C VAL A 148 9.89 11.07 -8.38
N THR A 149 10.22 11.62 -7.21
CA THR A 149 11.46 12.38 -7.02
C THR A 149 12.38 11.63 -6.06
N MET A 150 13.69 11.75 -6.24
CA MET A 150 14.68 11.11 -5.39
C MET A 150 15.83 12.07 -5.08
N GLU A 151 16.24 12.09 -3.82
CA GLU A 151 17.52 12.64 -3.36
C GLU A 151 18.38 11.45 -2.94
N LEU A 152 19.59 11.39 -3.48
CA LEU A 152 20.54 10.32 -3.25
C LEU A 152 21.68 10.84 -2.39
N LYS A 153 22.17 10.01 -1.48
CA LYS A 153 23.36 10.30 -0.68
C LYS A 153 24.26 9.09 -0.68
N SER A 154 25.55 9.29 -0.41
CA SER A 154 26.47 8.18 -0.23
C SER A 154 27.14 8.26 1.13
N THR A 155 27.09 7.13 1.84
CA THR A 155 27.73 6.93 3.14
C THR A 155 29.24 7.14 3.07
N LEU A 156 29.84 6.96 1.89
CA LEU A 156 31.25 7.21 1.62
C LEU A 156 31.63 8.69 1.70
N ASN A 157 30.66 9.59 1.50
CA ASN A 157 30.81 11.03 1.69
C ASN A 157 30.40 11.48 3.11
N ASN A 158 30.22 10.54 4.05
CA ASN A 158 29.65 10.78 5.39
C ASN A 158 28.24 11.41 5.35
N GLN A 159 27.48 11.13 4.28
CA GLN A 159 26.09 11.54 4.15
C GLN A 159 25.19 10.30 4.08
N THR A 160 23.99 10.42 4.60
CA THR A 160 23.02 9.32 4.71
C THR A 160 21.67 9.75 4.17
N TYR A 161 20.72 8.81 4.08
CA TYR A 161 19.34 9.11 3.72
C TYR A 161 18.72 10.21 4.62
N LYS A 162 19.19 10.36 5.87
CA LYS A 162 18.73 11.43 6.78
C LYS A 162 19.15 12.83 6.33
N ASP A 163 20.28 12.95 5.65
CA ASP A 163 20.72 14.21 5.05
C ASP A 163 19.81 14.58 3.88
N ALA A 164 19.40 13.59 3.07
CA ALA A 164 18.37 13.77 2.04
C ALA A 164 17.00 14.15 2.67
N GLU A 165 16.58 13.54 3.77
CA GLU A 165 15.35 13.95 4.49
C GLU A 165 15.43 15.40 4.95
N LYS A 166 16.57 15.81 5.52
CA LYS A 166 16.83 17.18 5.94
C LYS A 166 16.78 18.13 4.75
N GLN A 167 17.36 17.75 3.62
CA GLN A 167 17.35 18.54 2.38
C GLN A 167 15.93 18.77 1.87
N TYR A 168 15.07 17.74 1.84
CA TYR A 168 13.65 17.90 1.53
C TYR A 168 12.90 18.80 2.51
N LYS A 169 13.22 18.74 3.82
CA LYS A 169 12.58 19.58 4.85
C LYS A 169 12.96 21.05 4.76
N THR A 170 14.20 21.34 4.38
CA THR A 170 14.80 22.67 4.52
C THR A 170 14.95 23.43 3.19
N THR A 171 15.21 22.72 2.08
CA THR A 171 15.59 23.33 0.80
C THR A 171 14.58 23.11 -0.32
N ARG A 172 13.62 22.20 -0.15
CA ARG A 172 12.57 21.89 -1.13
C ARG A 172 11.27 22.53 -0.67
N ASP A 173 10.93 23.67 -1.29
CA ASP A 173 9.74 24.44 -0.91
C ASP A 173 8.47 23.75 -1.43
N PRO A 174 7.52 23.33 -0.56
CA PRO A 174 6.25 22.74 -0.98
C PRO A 174 5.37 23.62 -1.89
N ARG A 175 5.72 24.91 -2.05
CA ARG A 175 5.04 25.84 -2.97
C ARG A 175 5.52 25.72 -4.42
N ASP A 176 6.74 25.22 -4.64
CA ASP A 176 7.24 24.90 -5.98
C ASP A 176 6.32 23.84 -6.62
N ILE A 177 5.98 24.02 -7.91
CA ILE A 177 4.90 23.25 -8.56
C ILE A 177 5.12 21.75 -8.44
N LEU A 178 6.34 21.27 -8.66
CA LEU A 178 6.71 19.85 -8.56
C LEU A 178 6.42 19.24 -7.18
N PHE A 179 6.52 20.03 -6.11
CA PHE A 179 6.37 19.59 -4.72
C PHE A 179 5.00 19.87 -4.11
N ARG A 180 4.09 20.51 -4.86
CA ARG A 180 2.72 20.67 -4.39
C ARG A 180 2.11 19.30 -4.15
N PHE A 181 1.29 19.21 -3.10
CA PHE A 181 0.69 17.95 -2.70
C PHE A 181 -0.08 17.30 -3.86
N MET A 182 0.15 16.01 -4.09
CA MET A 182 -0.42 15.21 -5.18
C MET A 182 0.07 15.53 -6.61
N ARG A 183 1.11 16.37 -6.78
CA ARG A 183 1.80 16.53 -8.07
C ARG A 183 2.76 15.40 -8.40
N CYS A 184 3.46 14.88 -7.40
CA CYS A 184 4.19 13.61 -7.45
C CYS A 184 3.49 12.60 -6.51
N ILE A 185 3.68 11.30 -6.74
CA ILE A 185 3.10 10.27 -5.86
C ILE A 185 3.95 9.96 -4.63
N VAL A 186 5.26 10.15 -4.73
CA VAL A 186 6.22 9.85 -3.65
C VAL A 186 7.56 10.57 -3.88
N HIS A 187 8.22 10.95 -2.78
CA HIS A 187 9.56 11.51 -2.74
C HIS A 187 10.46 10.57 -1.92
N PHE A 188 11.50 10.01 -2.52
CA PHE A 188 12.44 9.10 -1.85
C PHE A 188 13.72 9.80 -1.41
N CYS A 189 14.23 9.37 -0.26
CA CYS A 189 15.58 9.64 0.24
C CYS A 189 16.32 8.31 0.26
N VAL A 190 17.46 8.24 -0.41
CA VAL A 190 18.17 6.97 -0.64
C VAL A 190 19.64 7.13 -0.31
N ASP A 191 20.20 6.17 0.42
CA ASP A 191 21.65 5.95 0.47
C ASP A 191 22.01 4.50 0.07
N ASP A 192 23.25 4.10 0.30
CA ASP A 192 23.76 2.76 -0.05
C ASP A 192 23.01 1.63 0.70
N ASP A 193 22.47 1.94 1.88
CA ASP A 193 21.96 0.97 2.86
C ASP A 193 20.45 1.07 3.09
N TYR A 194 19.86 2.27 3.06
CA TYR A 194 18.49 2.56 3.49
C TYR A 194 17.71 3.46 2.52
N VAL A 195 16.39 3.26 2.53
CA VAL A 195 15.42 4.08 1.82
C VAL A 195 14.38 4.61 2.81
N SER A 196 14.08 5.90 2.71
CA SER A 196 12.89 6.50 3.31
C SER A 196 12.09 7.27 2.26
N MET A 197 10.82 7.54 2.56
CA MET A 197 9.90 8.15 1.61
C MET A 197 8.86 9.05 2.28
N THR A 198 8.32 10.00 1.52
CA THR A 198 7.14 10.77 1.92
C THR A 198 6.25 11.06 0.73
N THR A 199 4.95 11.17 0.96
CA THR A 199 3.96 11.54 -0.08
C THR A 199 3.55 13.02 -0.02
N LYS A 200 4.06 13.76 0.98
CA LYS A 200 3.74 15.17 1.17
C LYS A 200 4.86 15.91 1.88
N LEU A 201 5.45 16.89 1.20
CA LEU A 201 6.34 17.86 1.83
C LEU A 201 5.54 18.90 2.62
N SER A 202 6.04 19.27 3.78
CA SER A 202 5.46 20.26 4.70
C SER A 202 6.56 20.98 5.49
N GLY A 203 7.68 21.29 4.82
CA GLY A 203 8.86 21.90 5.43
C GLY A 203 9.41 21.03 6.56
N GLU A 204 9.79 21.65 7.69
CA GLU A 204 10.27 20.95 8.89
C GLU A 204 9.27 19.91 9.44
N SER A 205 7.97 20.09 9.20
CA SER A 205 6.93 19.15 9.63
C SER A 205 6.75 17.95 8.69
N THR A 206 7.58 17.82 7.65
CA THR A 206 7.54 16.66 6.74
C THR A 206 7.83 15.38 7.51
N PHE A 207 6.96 14.40 7.35
CA PHE A 207 7.12 13.08 7.96
C PHE A 207 7.58 12.07 6.90
N PHE A 208 8.69 11.40 7.19
CA PHE A 208 9.25 10.34 6.33
C PHE A 208 8.95 8.98 6.94
N LEU A 209 8.57 8.05 6.07
CA LEU A 209 8.32 6.65 6.36
C LEU A 209 9.52 5.83 5.87
N PRO A 210 10.02 4.86 6.65
CA PRO A 210 10.98 3.89 6.13
C PRO A 210 10.35 3.07 5.01
N PHE A 211 11.16 2.71 4.01
CA PHE A 211 10.74 1.92 2.86
C PHE A 211 11.64 0.69 2.65
N ASN A 212 12.21 0.15 3.74
CA ASN A 212 13.18 -0.93 3.74
C ASN A 212 12.53 -2.34 3.72
N LYS A 213 13.28 -3.35 3.28
CA LYS A 213 12.88 -4.78 3.32
C LYS A 213 12.79 -5.34 4.74
N GLY A 214 13.36 -4.65 5.72
CA GLY A 214 13.40 -5.04 7.13
C GLY A 214 13.97 -3.93 7.99
N ILE A 215 14.39 -4.28 9.21
CA ILE A 215 15.18 -3.36 10.07
C ILE A 215 16.45 -2.92 9.34
N GLU A 216 17.11 -3.87 8.68
CA GLU A 216 18.20 -3.64 7.75
C GLU A 216 17.81 -4.25 6.40
N ASN A 217 18.23 -3.60 5.32
CA ASN A 217 18.11 -4.21 3.99
C ASN A 217 19.12 -5.36 3.86
N PRO A 218 18.74 -6.48 3.21
CA PRO A 218 19.65 -7.59 3.01
C PRO A 218 20.85 -7.16 2.15
N ASN A 219 22.01 -7.76 2.41
CA ASN A 219 23.19 -7.55 1.58
C ASN A 219 22.92 -8.01 0.14
N ASN A 220 23.22 -7.16 -0.84
CA ASN A 220 23.29 -7.56 -2.24
C ASN A 220 24.76 -7.80 -2.60
N LEU A 221 25.11 -9.02 -2.99
CA LEU A 221 26.49 -9.39 -3.35
C LEU A 221 27.00 -8.67 -4.60
N PHE A 222 26.09 -8.17 -5.44
CA PHE A 222 26.41 -7.60 -6.75
C PHE A 222 25.95 -6.14 -6.91
N GLY A 223 25.53 -5.49 -5.82
CA GLY A 223 24.99 -4.13 -5.87
C GLY A 223 24.73 -3.51 -4.50
N TYR A 224 23.95 -2.44 -4.49
CA TYR A 224 23.57 -1.72 -3.27
C TYR A 224 22.48 -2.47 -2.50
N LYS A 225 22.40 -2.30 -1.18
CA LYS A 225 21.31 -2.92 -0.40
C LYS A 225 19.95 -2.30 -0.73
N THR A 226 19.97 -1.08 -1.28
CA THR A 226 18.80 -0.33 -1.74
C THR A 226 18.39 -0.66 -3.19
N SER A 227 19.08 -1.59 -3.85
CA SER A 227 18.85 -1.97 -5.26
C SER A 227 17.42 -2.37 -5.62
N TYR A 228 16.72 -3.01 -4.68
CA TYR A 228 15.31 -3.35 -4.87
C TYR A 228 14.42 -2.16 -5.22
N LEU A 229 14.81 -0.93 -4.84
CA LEU A 229 14.06 0.26 -5.20
C LEU A 229 13.97 0.40 -6.73
N TRP A 230 15.09 0.33 -7.45
CA TRP A 230 15.10 0.47 -8.91
C TRP A 230 15.00 -0.86 -9.68
N GLU A 231 15.30 -2.00 -9.05
CA GLU A 231 15.21 -3.33 -9.68
C GLU A 231 13.85 -4.00 -9.50
N GLU A 232 13.07 -3.63 -8.47
CA GLU A 232 11.80 -4.28 -8.16
C GLU A 232 10.63 -3.28 -8.04
N VAL A 233 10.85 -2.08 -7.49
CA VAL A 233 9.76 -1.12 -7.17
C VAL A 233 9.53 -0.10 -8.29
N LEU A 234 10.58 0.43 -8.88
CA LEU A 234 10.50 1.50 -9.89
C LEU A 234 10.56 1.00 -11.34
N THR A 235 10.52 -0.32 -11.56
CA THR A 235 10.42 -0.89 -12.91
C THR A 235 9.12 -0.40 -13.59
N PRO A 236 9.07 -0.25 -14.93
CA PRO A 236 7.89 0.28 -15.62
C PRO A 236 6.59 -0.46 -15.27
N GLU A 237 6.61 -1.79 -15.26
CA GLU A 237 5.45 -2.61 -14.88
C GLU A 237 5.06 -2.40 -13.42
N SER A 238 6.06 -2.37 -12.53
CA SER A 238 5.89 -2.27 -11.09
C SER A 238 5.31 -0.92 -10.67
N ILE A 239 5.81 0.19 -11.22
CA ILE A 239 5.32 1.53 -10.90
C ILE A 239 3.90 1.76 -11.42
N CYS A 240 3.57 1.21 -12.61
CA CYS A 240 2.21 1.21 -13.13
C CYS A 240 1.24 0.44 -12.23
N ASP A 241 1.61 -0.78 -11.81
CA ASP A 241 0.82 -1.58 -10.86
C ASP A 241 0.63 -0.87 -9.52
N ILE A 242 1.69 -0.20 -9.01
CA ILE A 242 1.60 0.61 -7.79
C ILE A 242 0.61 1.77 -7.98
N ILE A 243 0.71 2.52 -9.08
CA ILE A 243 -0.19 3.64 -9.37
C ILE A 243 -1.63 3.17 -9.56
N GLU A 244 -1.86 2.03 -10.20
CA GLU A 244 -3.20 1.52 -10.46
C GLU A 244 -3.83 0.93 -9.20
N ASN A 245 -3.11 0.05 -8.51
CA ASN A 245 -3.70 -0.87 -7.54
C ASN A 245 -3.38 -0.53 -6.08
N PHE A 246 -2.31 0.23 -5.81
CA PHE A 246 -1.85 0.48 -4.44
C PHE A 246 -2.01 1.93 -4.00
N VAL A 247 -1.60 2.90 -4.82
CA VAL A 247 -1.64 4.31 -4.43
C VAL A 247 -3.08 4.74 -4.20
N HIS A 248 -3.34 5.41 -3.08
CA HIS A 248 -4.71 5.74 -2.70
C HIS A 248 -4.84 7.15 -2.14
N VAL A 249 -5.89 7.87 -2.54
CA VAL A 249 -6.23 9.19 -2.01
C VAL A 249 -7.32 9.01 -0.96
N ALA A 250 -6.90 8.91 0.30
CA ALA A 250 -7.78 8.72 1.43
C ALA A 250 -8.35 10.04 1.95
N LYS A 251 -9.62 10.02 2.36
CA LYS A 251 -10.23 11.11 3.13
C LYS A 251 -10.23 10.71 4.59
N GLU A 252 -9.37 11.36 5.37
CA GLU A 252 -9.31 11.17 6.82
C GLU A 252 -10.13 12.24 7.53
N THR A 253 -10.78 11.87 8.62
CA THR A 253 -11.38 12.82 9.56
C THR A 253 -10.69 12.65 10.90
N LYS A 254 -9.98 13.70 11.34
CA LYS A 254 -9.32 13.73 12.65
C LYS A 254 -10.03 14.75 13.52
N THR A 255 -10.47 14.31 14.70
CA THR A 255 -11.01 15.23 15.70
C THR A 255 -9.85 16.03 16.31
N LYS A 256 -9.87 17.34 16.12
CA LYS A 256 -8.90 18.27 16.69
C LYS A 256 -9.58 19.15 17.72
N TRP A 257 -8.87 19.50 18.77
CA TRP A 257 -9.33 20.51 19.71
C TRP A 257 -9.21 21.90 19.08
N ASP A 258 -10.34 22.59 18.94
CA ASP A 258 -10.38 23.97 18.45
C ASP A 258 -10.31 24.91 19.66
N ASN A 259 -9.16 25.56 19.85
CA ASN A 259 -8.95 26.51 20.94
C ASN A 259 -9.89 27.72 20.87
N THR A 260 -10.34 28.11 19.67
CA THR A 260 -11.24 29.25 19.47
C THR A 260 -12.68 28.89 19.83
N LYS A 261 -13.13 27.69 19.44
CA LYS A 261 -14.49 27.20 19.75
C LYS A 261 -14.59 26.44 21.07
N LYS A 262 -13.46 26.23 21.76
CA LYS A 262 -13.31 25.42 22.99
C LYS A 262 -14.02 24.07 22.91
N LYS A 263 -13.93 23.42 21.75
CA LYS A 263 -14.57 22.12 21.52
C LYS A 263 -13.77 21.27 20.54
N ALA A 264 -13.99 19.97 20.61
CA ALA A 264 -13.56 19.02 19.60
C ALA A 264 -14.30 19.31 18.26
N VAL A 265 -13.54 19.48 17.18
CA VAL A 265 -14.06 19.65 15.81
C VAL A 265 -13.43 18.64 14.89
N ASP A 266 -14.22 18.12 13.97
CA ASP A 266 -13.74 17.21 12.94
C ASP A 266 -13.01 17.98 11.84
N ALA A 267 -11.71 17.72 11.70
CA ALA A 267 -10.89 18.23 10.61
C ALA A 267 -10.78 17.15 9.53
N LYS A 268 -11.38 17.42 8.37
CA LYS A 268 -11.22 16.57 7.18
C LYS A 268 -9.91 16.91 6.49
N SER A 269 -9.11 15.90 6.18
CA SER A 269 -7.87 16.05 5.42
C SER A 269 -7.77 14.97 4.36
N ILE A 270 -7.23 15.35 3.20
CA ILE A 270 -6.86 14.41 2.15
C ILE A 270 -5.45 13.91 2.45
N VAL A 271 -5.26 12.59 2.35
CA VAL A 271 -3.98 11.91 2.55
C VAL A 271 -3.69 11.06 1.33
N LEU A 272 -2.50 11.23 0.76
CA LEU A 272 -2.00 10.36 -0.30
C LEU A 272 -1.23 9.22 0.34
N VAL A 273 -1.67 8.00 0.08
CA VAL A 273 -1.12 6.76 0.62
C VAL A 273 -0.32 6.09 -0.48
N PHE A 274 0.99 5.98 -0.27
CA PHE A 274 1.86 5.08 -1.00
C PHE A 274 2.10 3.84 -0.13
N PRO A 275 2.05 2.61 -0.67
CA PRO A 275 2.20 1.40 0.15
C PRO A 275 3.55 1.40 0.86
N ARG A 276 3.61 0.92 2.10
CA ARG A 276 4.91 0.58 2.71
C ARG A 276 5.45 -0.71 2.09
N TYR A 277 6.77 -0.90 2.15
CA TYR A 277 7.43 -2.02 1.49
C TYR A 277 6.85 -3.38 1.91
N HIS A 278 6.68 -3.66 3.21
CA HIS A 278 6.11 -4.93 3.68
C HIS A 278 4.66 -5.16 3.24
N GLN A 279 3.92 -4.09 2.96
CA GLN A 279 2.56 -4.18 2.45
C GLN A 279 2.56 -4.49 0.95
N LEU A 280 3.46 -3.87 0.18
CA LEU A 280 3.65 -4.18 -1.23
C LEU A 280 4.13 -5.64 -1.40
N GLU A 281 5.12 -6.04 -0.62
CA GLU A 281 5.73 -7.36 -0.66
C GLU A 281 4.72 -8.48 -0.34
N VAL A 282 3.93 -8.34 0.74
CA VAL A 282 2.96 -9.38 1.11
C VAL A 282 1.90 -9.59 0.04
N ILE A 283 1.41 -8.51 -0.58
CA ILE A 283 0.37 -8.59 -1.61
C ILE A 283 0.92 -9.23 -2.89
N ARG A 284 2.14 -8.89 -3.29
CA ARG A 284 2.81 -9.50 -4.46
C ARG A 284 3.09 -10.99 -4.24
N LYS A 285 3.67 -11.36 -3.09
CA LYS A 285 3.90 -12.77 -2.74
C LYS A 285 2.59 -13.56 -2.71
N LEU A 286 1.52 -13.00 -2.13
CA LEU A 286 0.20 -13.65 -2.15
C LEU A 286 -0.34 -13.79 -3.58
N LYS A 287 -0.24 -12.76 -4.42
CA LYS A 287 -0.66 -12.80 -5.83
C LYS A 287 0.00 -13.93 -6.60
N GLU A 288 1.32 -14.05 -6.48
CA GLU A 288 2.12 -15.08 -7.16
C GLU A 288 1.80 -16.47 -6.62
N THR A 289 1.90 -16.65 -5.30
CA THR A 289 1.68 -17.96 -4.69
C THR A 289 0.24 -18.48 -4.88
N ILE A 290 -0.78 -17.62 -4.78
CA ILE A 290 -2.18 -18.05 -4.99
C ILE A 290 -2.41 -18.43 -6.46
N ARG A 291 -1.75 -17.77 -7.43
CA ARG A 291 -1.81 -18.18 -8.85
C ARG A 291 -1.21 -19.56 -9.07
N GLU A 292 -0.08 -19.84 -8.43
CA GLU A 292 0.60 -21.14 -8.53
C GLU A 292 -0.20 -22.27 -7.85
N GLU A 293 -0.67 -22.02 -6.63
CA GLU A 293 -1.31 -23.04 -5.79
C GLU A 293 -2.81 -23.23 -6.07
N GLY A 294 -3.48 -22.21 -6.62
CA GLY A 294 -4.93 -22.18 -6.83
C GLY A 294 -5.74 -21.91 -5.55
N ALA A 295 -7.05 -22.14 -5.61
CA ALA A 295 -7.93 -22.01 -4.45
C ALA A 295 -7.79 -23.18 -3.45
N GLY A 296 -8.23 -22.97 -2.21
CA GLY A 296 -8.30 -24.02 -1.18
C GLY A 296 -7.12 -24.04 -0.21
N HIS A 297 -6.26 -23.02 -0.20
CA HIS A 297 -5.08 -22.94 0.67
C HIS A 297 -5.19 -21.84 1.72
N ASN A 298 -4.46 -22.03 2.82
CA ASN A 298 -4.47 -21.11 3.95
C ASN A 298 -3.16 -20.30 4.01
N TYR A 299 -3.30 -19.05 4.42
CA TYR A 299 -2.19 -18.10 4.51
C TYR A 299 -2.30 -17.34 5.84
N LEU A 300 -1.24 -17.39 6.65
CA LEU A 300 -1.12 -16.58 7.86
C LEU A 300 -0.19 -15.39 7.61
N ILE A 301 -0.71 -14.17 7.76
CA ILE A 301 0.06 -12.93 7.65
C ILE A 301 0.28 -12.41 9.07
N GLN A 302 1.52 -12.51 9.56
CA GLN A 302 1.90 -12.07 10.90
C GLN A 302 2.40 -10.63 10.88
N HIS A 303 1.48 -9.66 10.93
CA HIS A 303 1.78 -8.24 10.95
C HIS A 303 1.33 -7.61 12.28
N THR A 304 2.24 -6.94 12.98
CA THR A 304 1.93 -6.30 14.28
C THR A 304 0.86 -5.19 14.17
N THR A 305 0.23 -4.83 15.28
CA THR A 305 -0.71 -3.70 15.35
C THR A 305 -0.02 -2.39 14.95
N GLY A 306 -0.70 -1.53 14.18
CA GLY A 306 -0.12 -0.28 13.63
C GLY A 306 0.68 -0.45 12.33
N SER A 307 0.86 -1.69 11.85
CA SER A 307 1.50 -2.00 10.55
C SER A 307 0.68 -1.62 9.31
N GLY A 308 -0.52 -1.05 9.49
CA GLY A 308 -1.40 -0.68 8.38
C GLY A 308 -2.16 -1.85 7.76
N LYS A 309 -2.43 -2.91 8.54
CA LYS A 309 -3.16 -4.12 8.08
C LYS A 309 -4.44 -3.82 7.31
N SER A 310 -5.20 -2.79 7.69
CA SER A 310 -6.44 -2.43 7.01
C SER A 310 -6.23 -2.08 5.53
N TYR A 311 -5.11 -1.43 5.18
CA TYR A 311 -4.74 -1.20 3.77
C TYR A 311 -4.35 -2.51 3.09
N SER A 312 -3.53 -3.35 3.73
CA SER A 312 -3.15 -4.66 3.19
C SER A 312 -4.38 -5.55 2.92
N ILE A 313 -5.32 -5.61 3.87
CA ILE A 313 -6.59 -6.34 3.72
C ILE A 313 -7.42 -5.77 2.56
N GLY A 314 -7.48 -4.44 2.43
CA GLY A 314 -8.24 -3.81 1.35
C GLY A 314 -7.64 -4.05 -0.03
N TRP A 315 -6.32 -3.90 -0.19
CA TRP A 315 -5.62 -4.24 -1.43
C TRP A 315 -5.76 -5.72 -1.77
N LEU A 316 -5.63 -6.60 -0.78
CA LEU A 316 -5.83 -8.03 -0.96
C LEU A 316 -7.24 -8.34 -1.42
N ALA A 317 -8.26 -7.72 -0.81
CA ALA A 317 -9.65 -7.97 -1.17
C ALA A 317 -9.93 -7.60 -2.63
N HIS A 318 -9.49 -6.42 -3.09
CA HIS A 318 -9.64 -5.98 -4.48
C HIS A 318 -8.77 -6.77 -5.47
N LEU A 319 -7.57 -7.18 -5.06
CA LEU A 319 -6.75 -8.09 -5.87
C LEU A 319 -7.51 -9.38 -6.15
N LEU A 320 -8.10 -10.00 -5.12
CA LEU A 320 -8.72 -11.32 -5.24
C LEU A 320 -10.01 -11.31 -6.08
N THR A 321 -10.73 -10.19 -6.20
CA THR A 321 -11.92 -10.09 -7.08
C THR A 321 -11.58 -10.05 -8.56
N SER A 322 -10.35 -9.67 -8.91
CA SER A 322 -9.86 -9.51 -10.28
C SER A 322 -8.74 -10.50 -10.63
N LEU A 323 -8.40 -11.42 -9.72
CA LEU A 323 -7.30 -12.36 -9.90
C LEU A 323 -7.70 -13.54 -10.80
N PHE A 324 -6.97 -13.69 -11.90
CA PHE A 324 -7.00 -14.87 -12.77
C PHE A 324 -5.81 -15.79 -12.43
N GLN A 325 -6.03 -17.10 -12.52
CA GLN A 325 -4.99 -18.09 -12.26
C GLN A 325 -3.94 -18.07 -13.39
N SER A 326 -4.40 -18.04 -14.64
CA SER A 326 -3.58 -17.86 -15.83
C SER A 326 -4.05 -16.69 -16.69
N LYS A 327 -3.15 -16.13 -17.51
CA LYS A 327 -3.45 -15.01 -18.43
C LYS A 327 -4.47 -15.36 -19.52
N VAL A 328 -4.65 -16.66 -19.81
CA VAL A 328 -5.61 -17.15 -20.82
C VAL A 328 -7.00 -17.43 -20.26
N ASP A 329 -7.15 -17.40 -18.92
CA ASP A 329 -8.42 -17.73 -18.29
C ASP A 329 -9.45 -16.63 -18.54
N THR A 330 -10.69 -17.04 -18.79
CA THR A 330 -11.83 -16.13 -18.99
C THR A 330 -12.62 -15.90 -17.72
N THR A 331 -12.34 -16.67 -16.65
CA THR A 331 -13.03 -16.59 -15.36
C THR A 331 -12.05 -16.30 -14.25
N ARG A 332 -12.41 -15.36 -13.38
CA ARG A 332 -11.66 -15.07 -12.15
C ARG A 332 -11.58 -16.30 -11.25
N MET A 333 -10.54 -16.33 -10.42
CA MET A 333 -10.24 -17.46 -9.55
C MET A 333 -11.19 -17.56 -8.34
N PHE A 334 -11.67 -16.44 -7.81
CA PHE A 334 -12.61 -16.42 -6.69
C PHE A 334 -13.94 -15.79 -7.13
N ASP A 335 -15.05 -16.46 -6.84
CA ASP A 335 -16.38 -15.91 -7.04
C ASP A 335 -16.71 -14.86 -6.00
N TYR A 336 -16.26 -15.04 -4.75
CA TYR A 336 -16.55 -14.16 -3.63
C TYR A 336 -15.34 -13.96 -2.73
N VAL A 337 -15.19 -12.73 -2.23
CA VAL A 337 -14.22 -12.34 -1.21
C VAL A 337 -14.99 -11.92 0.04
N ILE A 338 -14.74 -12.59 1.16
CA ILE A 338 -15.39 -12.32 2.44
C ILE A 338 -14.35 -11.77 3.39
N VAL A 339 -14.58 -10.57 3.92
CA VAL A 339 -13.72 -9.95 4.92
C VAL A 339 -14.41 -10.01 6.28
N VAL A 340 -13.75 -10.65 7.24
CA VAL A 340 -14.24 -10.88 8.59
C VAL A 340 -13.42 -10.04 9.58
N THR A 341 -14.10 -9.27 10.43
CA THR A 341 -13.46 -8.43 11.45
C THR A 341 -14.10 -8.59 12.82
N ASP A 342 -13.34 -8.39 13.90
CA ASP A 342 -13.80 -8.59 15.29
C ASP A 342 -14.78 -7.49 15.78
N ARG A 343 -14.59 -6.22 15.38
CA ARG A 343 -15.30 -5.08 16.00
C ARG A 343 -16.20 -4.33 15.04
N VAL A 344 -17.42 -4.00 15.48
CA VAL A 344 -18.40 -3.18 14.73
C VAL A 344 -17.87 -1.78 14.36
N VAL A 345 -16.97 -1.20 15.17
CA VAL A 345 -16.35 0.10 14.85
C VAL A 345 -15.18 -0.05 13.86
N LEU A 346 -14.43 -1.14 13.96
CA LEU A 346 -13.32 -1.45 13.04
C LEU A 346 -13.87 -1.86 11.67
N ASP A 347 -15.04 -2.50 11.64
CA ASP A 347 -15.86 -2.75 10.46
C ASP A 347 -16.11 -1.47 9.68
N ARG A 348 -16.52 -0.36 10.33
CA ARG A 348 -16.74 0.92 9.62
C ARG A 348 -15.47 1.51 9.02
N GLN A 349 -14.34 1.46 9.74
CA GLN A 349 -13.08 2.00 9.24
C GLN A 349 -12.53 1.15 8.08
N LEU A 350 -12.52 -0.17 8.26
CA LEU A 350 -12.06 -1.11 7.24
C LEU A 350 -12.99 -1.10 6.02
N GLN A 351 -14.31 -1.05 6.23
CA GLN A 351 -15.29 -0.86 5.16
C GLN A 351 -15.09 0.47 4.44
N ALA A 352 -14.81 1.56 5.16
CA ALA A 352 -14.48 2.83 4.53
C ALA A 352 -13.21 2.73 3.69
N THR A 353 -12.15 2.09 4.20
CA THR A 353 -10.90 1.86 3.45
C THR A 353 -11.15 1.03 2.19
N ILE A 354 -11.84 -0.11 2.31
CA ILE A 354 -12.15 -0.99 1.16
C ILE A 354 -13.02 -0.26 0.13
N LYS A 355 -14.05 0.48 0.57
CA LYS A 355 -14.88 1.30 -0.33
C LYS A 355 -14.11 2.44 -0.98
N GLN A 356 -13.14 3.04 -0.29
CA GLN A 356 -12.33 4.09 -0.88
C GLN A 356 -11.35 3.55 -1.92
N LEU A 357 -10.87 2.31 -1.76
CA LEU A 357 -10.06 1.59 -2.75
C LEU A 357 -10.88 1.10 -3.96
N GLU A 358 -12.21 1.18 -3.90
CA GLU A 358 -13.10 0.72 -4.96
C GLU A 358 -12.97 1.61 -6.21
N GLN A 359 -12.40 1.05 -7.29
CA GLN A 359 -12.35 1.71 -8.59
C GLN A 359 -13.70 1.64 -9.32
N THR A 360 -14.41 0.50 -9.24
CA THR A 360 -15.73 0.28 -9.84
C THR A 360 -16.81 0.27 -8.77
N ARG A 361 -17.71 1.27 -8.78
CA ARG A 361 -18.74 1.42 -7.73
C ARG A 361 -19.69 0.22 -7.68
N GLY A 362 -19.96 -0.27 -6.47
CA GLY A 362 -21.03 -1.23 -6.20
C GLY A 362 -20.57 -2.69 -6.11
N VAL A 363 -19.27 -2.94 -6.10
CA VAL A 363 -18.63 -4.25 -5.90
C VAL A 363 -18.58 -4.61 -4.41
N VAL A 364 -18.51 -3.61 -3.52
CA VAL A 364 -18.39 -3.79 -2.06
C VAL A 364 -19.74 -3.68 -1.35
N ALA A 365 -20.06 -4.66 -0.50
CA ALA A 365 -21.24 -4.65 0.37
C ALA A 365 -20.88 -4.97 1.84
N GLY A 366 -21.46 -4.23 2.79
CA GLY A 366 -21.32 -4.51 4.23
C GLY A 366 -22.62 -5.05 4.81
N VAL A 367 -22.51 -6.06 5.67
CA VAL A 367 -23.67 -6.74 6.26
C VAL A 367 -24.09 -6.07 7.57
N GLU A 368 -25.12 -5.24 7.52
CA GLU A 368 -25.65 -4.52 8.68
C GLU A 368 -26.71 -5.35 9.43
N ALA A 369 -27.68 -5.94 8.72
CA ALA A 369 -28.92 -6.49 9.25
C ALA A 369 -28.95 -8.02 9.48
N GLY A 370 -27.84 -8.74 9.25
CA GLY A 370 -27.69 -10.17 9.60
C GLY A 370 -27.60 -11.14 8.41
N SER A 371 -27.70 -12.44 8.69
CA SER A 371 -27.42 -13.54 7.74
C SER A 371 -28.31 -13.54 6.47
N LYS A 372 -29.56 -13.04 6.56
CA LYS A 372 -30.44 -12.91 5.39
C LYS A 372 -29.93 -11.88 4.36
N GLN A 373 -29.42 -10.74 4.81
CA GLN A 373 -28.87 -9.70 3.94
C GLN A 373 -27.61 -10.20 3.23
N LEU A 374 -26.83 -11.01 3.93
CA LEU A 374 -25.65 -11.64 3.36
C LEU A 374 -25.99 -12.66 2.26
N LYS A 375 -27.02 -13.50 2.44
CA LYS A 375 -27.51 -14.35 1.35
C LYS A 375 -27.89 -13.56 0.11
N GLN A 376 -28.55 -12.41 0.31
CA GLN A 376 -28.89 -11.52 -0.79
C GLN A 376 -27.65 -10.97 -1.49
N PHE A 377 -26.56 -10.67 -0.77
CA PHE A 377 -25.29 -10.25 -1.38
C PHE A 377 -24.61 -11.35 -2.18
N LEU A 378 -24.63 -12.58 -1.69
CA LEU A 378 -24.18 -13.75 -2.45
C LEU A 378 -25.03 -13.95 -3.71
N GLN A 379 -26.35 -13.73 -3.65
CA GLN A 379 -27.25 -13.88 -4.80
C GLN A 379 -27.21 -12.70 -5.79
N SER A 380 -26.85 -11.49 -5.33
CA SER A 380 -26.84 -10.27 -6.14
C SER A 380 -25.50 -9.98 -6.83
N GLY A 381 -24.53 -10.89 -6.73
CA GLY A 381 -23.23 -10.78 -7.42
C GLY A 381 -22.32 -9.70 -6.83
N LYS A 382 -22.37 -9.47 -5.51
CA LYS A 382 -21.37 -8.64 -4.82
C LYS A 382 -20.07 -9.42 -4.66
N ASP A 383 -18.96 -8.85 -5.12
CA ASP A 383 -17.68 -9.57 -5.09
C ASP A 383 -16.99 -9.48 -3.74
N ILE A 384 -17.14 -8.35 -3.02
CA ILE A 384 -16.55 -8.15 -1.70
C ILE A 384 -17.65 -7.97 -0.66
N ILE A 385 -17.63 -8.84 0.35
CA ILE A 385 -18.59 -8.88 1.43
C ILE A 385 -17.86 -8.67 2.75
N ILE A 386 -18.27 -7.68 3.52
CA ILE A 386 -17.68 -7.39 4.83
C ILE A 386 -18.69 -7.80 5.92
N THR A 387 -18.22 -8.60 6.88
CA THR A 387 -19.01 -9.13 7.98
C THR A 387 -18.20 -9.16 9.27
N THR A 388 -18.87 -9.32 10.41
CA THR A 388 -18.20 -9.45 11.70
C THR A 388 -17.97 -10.90 12.08
N ILE A 389 -17.01 -11.16 12.97
CA ILE A 389 -16.68 -12.49 13.47
C ILE A 389 -17.87 -13.17 14.14
N GLN A 390 -18.74 -12.40 14.82
CA GLN A 390 -19.95 -12.92 15.45
C GLN A 390 -20.98 -13.40 14.42
N LYS A 391 -20.97 -12.82 13.21
CA LYS A 391 -21.91 -13.15 12.12
C LYS A 391 -21.40 -14.28 11.23
N PHE A 392 -20.09 -14.59 11.25
CA PHE A 392 -19.47 -15.57 10.36
C PHE A 392 -19.95 -17.03 10.57
N PRO A 393 -20.17 -17.54 11.81
CA PRO A 393 -20.67 -18.91 12.00
C PRO A 393 -22.03 -19.18 11.36
N TYR A 394 -22.87 -18.15 11.20
CA TYR A 394 -24.17 -18.29 10.55
C TYR A 394 -24.09 -18.51 9.04
N ILE A 395 -22.92 -18.29 8.42
CA ILE A 395 -22.72 -18.36 6.96
C ILE A 395 -21.67 -19.37 6.53
N SER A 396 -20.78 -19.78 7.44
CA SER A 396 -19.77 -20.83 7.19
C SER A 396 -20.41 -22.08 6.59
N GLY A 397 -21.58 -22.46 7.11
CA GLY A 397 -22.43 -23.55 6.61
C GLY A 397 -22.78 -23.44 5.14
N GLU A 398 -23.16 -22.24 4.72
CA GLU A 398 -23.66 -21.99 3.36
C GLU A 398 -22.52 -21.92 2.36
N ILE A 399 -21.44 -21.23 2.72
CA ILE A 399 -20.22 -21.15 1.92
C ILE A 399 -19.64 -22.56 1.69
N ALA A 400 -19.61 -23.38 2.74
CA ALA A 400 -19.18 -24.78 2.64
C ALA A 400 -20.10 -25.63 1.74
N GLY A 401 -21.40 -25.31 1.70
CA GLY A 401 -22.38 -25.98 0.85
C GLY A 401 -22.27 -25.62 -0.64
N MET A 402 -21.82 -24.41 -0.97
CA MET A 402 -21.66 -23.90 -2.34
C MET A 402 -20.37 -24.40 -3.02
N LYS A 403 -20.24 -25.72 -3.18
CA LYS A 403 -19.02 -26.37 -3.73
C LYS A 403 -18.67 -25.96 -5.16
N ASN A 404 -19.63 -25.43 -5.92
CA ASN A 404 -19.44 -24.93 -7.28
C ASN A 404 -18.91 -23.48 -7.33
N LYS A 405 -18.71 -22.85 -6.17
CA LYS A 405 -18.22 -21.47 -6.05
C LYS A 405 -16.91 -21.45 -5.26
N LYS A 406 -15.98 -20.59 -5.66
CA LYS A 406 -14.68 -20.42 -5.01
C LYS A 406 -14.71 -19.18 -4.11
N PHE A 407 -14.23 -19.31 -2.88
CA PHE A 407 -14.27 -18.26 -1.87
C PHE A 407 -12.86 -17.94 -1.36
N ALA A 408 -12.60 -16.64 -1.17
CA ALA A 408 -11.49 -16.18 -0.35
C ALA A 408 -12.04 -15.55 0.93
N VAL A 409 -11.62 -16.04 2.09
CA VAL A 409 -12.04 -15.54 3.40
C VAL A 409 -10.85 -14.87 4.07
N ILE A 410 -10.85 -13.53 4.08
CA ILE A 410 -9.85 -12.71 4.76
C ILE A 410 -10.34 -12.44 6.18
N ILE A 411 -9.53 -12.74 7.18
CA ILE A 411 -9.91 -12.60 8.59
C ILE A 411 -8.91 -11.67 9.26
N ASP A 412 -9.40 -10.54 9.77
CA ASP A 412 -8.61 -9.61 10.58
C ASP A 412 -8.55 -10.08 12.02
N GLU A 413 -7.38 -9.92 12.64
CA GLU A 413 -7.08 -10.35 14.02
C GLU A 413 -7.38 -11.83 14.31
N VAL A 414 -6.86 -12.74 13.48
CA VAL A 414 -6.90 -14.18 13.79
C VAL A 414 -5.95 -14.47 14.96
N HIS A 415 -6.46 -14.36 16.17
CA HIS A 415 -5.82 -14.88 17.36
C HIS A 415 -6.92 -15.30 18.33
N SER A 416 -6.75 -16.43 19.00
CA SER A 416 -7.57 -16.73 20.18
C SER A 416 -7.21 -15.71 21.27
N SER A 417 -8.17 -15.03 21.89
CA SER A 417 -7.87 -14.03 22.93
C SER A 417 -6.96 -14.54 24.05
N GLN A 418 -6.17 -13.62 24.62
CA GLN A 418 -5.47 -13.83 25.90
C GLN A 418 -6.43 -13.84 27.10
N THR A 419 -7.65 -13.29 26.96
CA THR A 419 -8.58 -13.12 28.07
C THR A 419 -9.10 -14.44 28.63
N GLY A 420 -9.12 -15.52 27.85
CA GLY A 420 -9.62 -16.82 28.28
C GLY A 420 -8.82 -17.45 29.44
N GLU A 421 -7.48 -17.43 29.38
CA GLU A 421 -6.64 -18.05 30.41
C GLU A 421 -6.51 -17.19 31.67
N THR A 422 -6.28 -15.88 31.52
CA THR A 422 -6.14 -14.98 32.68
C THR A 422 -7.46 -14.83 33.43
N ALA A 423 -8.60 -14.74 32.72
CA ALA A 423 -9.91 -14.74 33.36
C ALA A 423 -10.28 -16.12 33.94
N LYS A 424 -9.86 -17.24 33.33
CA LYS A 424 -9.98 -18.59 33.93
C LYS A 424 -9.21 -18.67 35.24
N HIS A 425 -7.95 -18.23 35.29
CA HIS A 425 -7.15 -18.27 36.52
C HIS A 425 -7.69 -17.32 37.59
N LEU A 426 -8.13 -16.12 37.23
CA LEU A 426 -8.71 -15.16 38.17
C LEU A 426 -10.09 -15.62 38.69
N LYS A 427 -10.96 -16.16 37.82
CA LYS A 427 -12.25 -16.74 38.24
C LYS A 427 -12.07 -18.00 39.07
N LYS A 428 -11.16 -18.89 38.69
CA LYS A 428 -10.86 -20.13 39.42
C LYS A 428 -10.24 -19.87 40.80
N ALA A 429 -9.55 -18.74 40.97
CA ALA A 429 -9.08 -18.27 42.28
C ALA A 429 -10.18 -17.61 43.13
N LEU A 430 -11.30 -17.20 42.53
CA LEU A 430 -12.42 -16.49 43.18
C LEU A 430 -13.69 -17.33 43.35
N SER A 431 -13.82 -18.48 42.67
CA SER A 431 -15.01 -19.35 42.74
C SER A 431 -14.68 -20.70 43.41
N SER A 432 -15.11 -20.87 44.66
CA SER A 432 -14.92 -22.12 45.43
C SER A 432 -15.97 -23.20 45.14
N THR A 433 -17.03 -22.90 44.37
CA THR A 433 -18.13 -23.82 44.08
C THR A 433 -18.85 -23.38 42.81
N GLY A 434 -19.10 -24.31 41.88
CA GLY A 434 -20.00 -24.10 40.74
C GLY A 434 -19.34 -24.30 39.37
N GLU A 435 -20.02 -25.08 38.52
CA GLU A 435 -19.64 -25.42 37.16
C GLU A 435 -19.21 -24.19 36.36
N ILE A 436 -18.06 -24.31 35.70
CA ILE A 436 -17.51 -23.27 34.84
C ILE A 436 -18.15 -23.47 33.47
N ASP A 437 -19.20 -22.70 33.16
CA ASP A 437 -19.55 -22.45 31.77
C ASP A 437 -18.30 -21.83 31.12
N GLU A 438 -17.65 -22.60 30.24
CA GLU A 438 -16.61 -22.07 29.38
C GLU A 438 -17.25 -20.97 28.55
N VAL A 439 -17.02 -19.71 28.92
CA VAL A 439 -17.30 -18.58 28.06
C VAL A 439 -16.33 -18.69 26.89
N GLU A 440 -16.65 -19.56 25.94
CA GLU A 440 -15.90 -19.74 24.71
C GLU A 440 -15.90 -18.41 23.98
N ASN A 441 -14.69 -17.89 23.77
CA ASN A 441 -14.49 -16.70 23.00
C ASN A 441 -14.95 -16.91 21.55
N VAL A 442 -15.51 -15.88 20.93
CA VAL A 442 -16.01 -15.90 19.55
C VAL A 442 -14.89 -16.27 18.55
N GLU A 443 -13.65 -15.86 18.82
CA GLU A 443 -12.48 -16.23 18.02
C GLU A 443 -12.18 -17.74 18.09
N ASP A 444 -12.29 -18.34 19.29
CA ASP A 444 -12.11 -19.78 19.47
C ASP A 444 -13.21 -20.57 18.77
N LYS A 445 -14.45 -20.06 18.79
CA LYS A 445 -15.56 -20.63 18.02
C LYS A 445 -15.29 -20.58 16.52
N LEU A 446 -14.76 -19.47 16.01
CA LEU A 446 -14.35 -19.36 14.61
C LEU A 446 -13.28 -20.40 14.25
N LEU A 447 -12.23 -20.54 15.07
CA LEU A 447 -11.17 -21.51 14.81
C LEU A 447 -11.68 -22.95 14.86
N LYS A 448 -12.53 -23.28 15.84
CA LYS A 448 -13.18 -24.60 15.94
C LYS A 448 -14.09 -24.88 14.75
N GLU A 449 -14.80 -23.87 14.25
CA GLU A 449 -15.68 -23.98 13.09
C GLU A 449 -14.90 -24.23 11.79
N ILE A 450 -13.74 -23.59 11.63
CA ILE A 450 -12.85 -23.84 10.49
C ILE A 450 -12.24 -25.25 10.60
N GLU A 451 -11.79 -25.62 11.79
CA GLU A 451 -11.17 -26.91 12.06
C GLU A 451 -12.14 -28.09 11.90
N SER A 452 -13.37 -27.97 12.42
CA SER A 452 -14.39 -29.03 12.35
C SER A 452 -14.82 -29.36 10.92
N ARG A 453 -14.72 -28.38 10.02
CA ARG A 453 -15.03 -28.53 8.59
C ARG A 453 -13.88 -29.12 7.78
N GLY A 454 -12.66 -29.05 8.30
CA GLY A 454 -11.45 -29.48 7.62
C GLY A 454 -11.11 -28.64 6.38
N LYS A 455 -10.08 -29.06 5.63
CA LYS A 455 -9.63 -28.36 4.42
C LYS A 455 -10.67 -28.51 3.30
N GLN A 456 -11.18 -27.38 2.81
CA GLN A 456 -12.14 -27.34 1.69
C GLN A 456 -11.45 -26.81 0.43
N PRO A 457 -11.46 -27.53 -0.70
CA PRO A 457 -10.68 -27.15 -1.89
C PRO A 457 -11.19 -25.88 -2.58
N HIS A 458 -12.42 -25.45 -2.28
CA HIS A 458 -13.04 -24.26 -2.86
C HIS A 458 -12.98 -23.03 -1.94
N ILE A 459 -12.33 -23.11 -0.77
CA ILE A 459 -12.22 -22.00 0.18
C ILE A 459 -10.77 -21.77 0.58
N SER A 460 -10.24 -20.58 0.27
CA SER A 460 -8.93 -20.13 0.76
C SER A 460 -9.12 -19.22 1.98
N TYR A 461 -8.39 -19.48 3.06
CA TYR A 461 -8.43 -18.65 4.28
C TYR A 461 -7.16 -17.80 4.41
N LEU A 462 -7.30 -16.49 4.59
CA LEU A 462 -6.19 -15.53 4.73
C LEU A 462 -6.32 -14.81 6.07
N GLY A 463 -5.55 -15.24 7.06
CA GLY A 463 -5.61 -14.70 8.43
C GLY A 463 -4.54 -13.64 8.67
N PHE A 464 -4.93 -12.47 9.19
CA PHE A 464 -4.02 -11.42 9.64
C PHE A 464 -3.97 -11.39 11.16
N THR A 465 -2.77 -11.31 11.75
CA THR A 465 -2.63 -11.20 13.21
C THR A 465 -1.26 -10.67 13.60
N GLY A 466 -1.17 -9.93 14.71
CA GLY A 466 0.14 -9.55 15.27
C GLY A 466 0.76 -10.62 16.16
N THR A 467 -0.08 -11.48 16.75
CA THR A 467 0.27 -12.37 17.85
C THR A 467 -0.39 -13.74 17.68
N PRO A 468 0.04 -14.54 16.68
CA PRO A 468 -0.55 -15.85 16.46
C PRO A 468 -0.24 -16.79 17.63
N LYS A 469 -1.24 -17.55 18.07
CA LYS A 469 -1.01 -18.71 18.97
C LYS A 469 -0.66 -19.95 18.15
N ASN A 470 -0.16 -21.00 18.79
CA ASN A 470 0.19 -22.27 18.14
C ASN A 470 -0.96 -22.84 17.29
N LYS A 471 -2.19 -22.83 17.82
CA LYS A 471 -3.37 -23.29 17.08
C LYS A 471 -3.64 -22.47 15.80
N THR A 472 -3.42 -21.15 15.85
CA THR A 472 -3.51 -20.29 14.65
C THR A 472 -2.45 -20.66 13.62
N LEU A 473 -1.22 -20.94 14.05
CA LEU A 473 -0.13 -21.38 13.18
C LEU A 473 -0.45 -22.75 12.56
N GLU A 474 -1.02 -23.68 13.30
CA GLU A 474 -1.40 -25.00 12.79
C GLU A 474 -2.51 -24.92 11.73
N ILE A 475 -3.48 -24.02 11.89
CA ILE A 475 -4.61 -23.87 10.96
C ILE A 475 -4.24 -23.06 9.72
N PHE A 476 -3.53 -21.92 9.89
CA PHE A 476 -3.28 -20.96 8.81
C PHE A 476 -1.83 -20.92 8.33
N GLY A 477 -0.89 -21.38 9.15
CA GLY A 477 0.53 -21.38 8.84
C GLY A 477 0.92 -22.49 7.87
N ARG A 478 2.15 -22.41 7.37
CA ARG A 478 2.75 -23.42 6.50
C ARG A 478 3.68 -24.30 7.30
N ARG A 479 3.54 -25.62 7.14
CA ARG A 479 4.45 -26.59 7.74
C ARG A 479 5.79 -26.57 7.00
N LYS A 480 6.89 -26.33 7.72
CA LYS A 480 8.26 -26.35 7.19
C LYS A 480 8.95 -27.68 7.43
N GLU A 481 10.10 -27.88 6.77
CA GLU A 481 11.04 -28.98 7.06
C GLU A 481 11.46 -28.91 8.54
N GLY A 482 11.05 -29.89 9.33
CA GLY A 482 11.16 -29.86 10.80
C GLY A 482 9.82 -29.86 11.54
N GLY A 483 8.70 -29.80 10.82
CA GLY A 483 7.36 -30.02 11.36
C GLY A 483 6.73 -28.82 12.07
N LYS A 484 7.46 -27.71 12.22
CA LYS A 484 6.94 -26.45 12.76
C LYS A 484 6.09 -25.72 11.71
N PHE A 485 5.07 -25.01 12.20
CA PHE A 485 4.24 -24.14 11.38
C PHE A 485 4.73 -22.70 11.47
N GLU A 486 4.86 -22.04 10.32
CA GLU A 486 5.32 -20.66 10.20
C GLU A 486 4.29 -19.80 9.46
N ALA A 487 4.30 -18.50 9.74
CA ALA A 487 3.49 -17.54 8.99
C ALA A 487 4.03 -17.42 7.56
N PHE A 488 3.14 -17.12 6.62
CA PHE A 488 3.48 -16.84 5.23
C PHE A 488 4.33 -15.57 5.09
N HIS A 489 4.05 -14.56 5.91
CA HIS A 489 4.75 -13.28 5.88
C HIS A 489 4.82 -12.65 7.28
N TYR A 490 5.90 -11.92 7.55
CA TYR A 490 6.14 -11.26 8.84
C TYR A 490 6.30 -9.74 8.69
N TYR A 491 5.77 -8.98 9.65
CA TYR A 491 6.17 -7.62 9.97
C TYR A 491 6.08 -7.47 11.49
N THR A 492 7.24 -7.48 12.14
CA THR A 492 7.33 -7.76 13.58
C THR A 492 7.15 -6.50 14.42
N MET A 493 6.76 -6.68 15.70
CA MET A 493 6.73 -5.58 16.67
C MET A 493 8.10 -4.93 16.83
N ARG A 494 9.19 -5.73 16.80
CA ARG A 494 10.57 -5.23 16.86
C ARG A 494 10.86 -4.25 15.72
N GLN A 495 10.48 -4.60 14.49
CA GLN A 495 10.63 -3.72 13.34
C GLN A 495 9.78 -2.46 13.49
N SER A 496 8.52 -2.60 13.88
CA SER A 496 7.61 -1.47 14.11
C SER A 496 8.09 -0.50 15.19
N ILE A 497 8.75 -1.00 16.25
CA ILE A 497 9.40 -0.17 17.28
C ILE A 497 10.62 0.54 16.70
N HIS A 498 11.47 -0.18 15.97
CA HIS A 498 12.66 0.40 15.34
C HIS A 498 12.31 1.54 14.38
N GLU A 499 11.23 1.37 13.62
CA GLU A 499 10.70 2.36 12.68
C GLU A 499 9.88 3.48 13.35
N GLY A 500 9.67 3.44 14.67
CA GLY A 500 8.96 4.48 15.44
C GLY A 500 7.43 4.43 15.36
N PHE A 501 6.84 3.37 14.80
CA PHE A 501 5.38 3.19 14.72
C PHE A 501 4.77 2.61 15.99
N THR A 502 5.57 1.97 16.83
CA THR A 502 5.14 1.40 18.11
C THR A 502 6.02 1.96 19.22
N LEU A 503 5.41 2.47 20.28
CA LEU A 503 6.14 2.91 21.47
C LEU A 503 6.69 1.69 22.21
N ASP A 504 7.98 1.73 22.54
CA ASP A 504 8.60 0.71 23.37
C ASP A 504 8.22 0.93 24.84
N VAL A 505 7.21 0.18 25.30
CA VAL A 505 6.73 0.21 26.69
C VAL A 505 7.79 -0.26 27.69
N LEU A 506 8.83 -0.97 27.26
CA LEU A 506 9.90 -1.45 28.13
C LEU A 506 10.95 -0.38 28.43
N GLN A 507 11.10 0.66 27.59
CA GLN A 507 12.07 1.74 27.83
C GLN A 507 11.84 2.47 29.16
N ASN A 508 10.59 2.55 29.61
CA ASN A 508 10.21 3.20 30.86
C ASN A 508 9.72 2.21 31.94
N TYR A 509 10.01 0.91 31.77
CA TYR A 509 9.58 -0.10 32.73
C TYR A 509 10.41 -0.05 34.02
N THR A 510 9.79 0.44 35.09
CA THR A 510 10.39 0.42 36.43
C THR A 510 9.89 -0.80 37.20
N THR A 511 10.79 -1.71 37.55
CA THR A 511 10.43 -2.86 38.40
C THR A 511 10.01 -2.40 39.80
N ALA A 512 9.07 -3.10 40.43
CA ALA A 512 8.63 -2.80 41.80
C ALA A 512 9.82 -2.73 42.79
N LYS A 513 10.81 -3.62 42.65
CA LYS A 513 12.06 -3.58 43.44
C LYS A 513 12.86 -2.28 43.24
N ARG A 514 12.92 -1.77 42.00
CA ARG A 514 13.65 -0.53 41.68
C ARG A 514 12.87 0.71 42.13
N TYR A 515 11.55 0.72 41.95
CA TYR A 515 10.67 1.77 42.48
C TYR A 515 10.78 1.89 44.00
N PHE A 516 10.71 0.77 44.73
CA PHE A 516 10.90 0.77 46.18
C PHE A 516 12.27 1.32 46.59
N LYS A 517 13.35 1.00 45.88
CA LYS A 517 14.68 1.59 46.16
C LYS A 517 14.76 3.09 45.87
N VAL A 518 14.07 3.58 44.84
CA VAL A 518 14.02 5.00 44.49
C VAL A 518 13.23 5.79 45.53
N VAL A 519 12.05 5.31 45.93
CA VAL A 519 11.23 5.92 46.99
C VAL A 519 11.97 5.91 48.34
N LYS A 520 12.64 4.80 48.69
CA LYS A 520 13.40 4.70 49.95
C LYS A 520 14.61 5.65 50.00
N LYS A 521 15.18 6.03 48.85
CA LYS A 521 16.24 7.05 48.76
C LYS A 521 15.71 8.48 48.74
N GLY A 522 14.48 8.71 48.25
CA GLY A 522 13.84 10.03 48.21
C GLY A 522 13.19 10.48 49.53
N CYS A 523 12.89 9.55 50.44
CA CYS A 523 12.33 9.83 51.77
C CYS A 523 13.39 9.90 52.89
N GLY A 524 14.68 10.02 52.53
CA GLY A 524 15.81 10.09 53.46
C GLY A 524 16.56 11.41 53.41
N GLY A 525 15.86 12.52 53.16
CA GLY A 525 16.37 13.90 53.22
C GLY A 525 15.67 14.68 54.32
#